data_AF-E9E2C6-F1
#
_entry.id   AF-E9E2C6-F1
#
_cell.length_a   1.000
_cell.length_b   1.000
_cell.length_c   1.000
_cell.angle_alpha   90.00
_cell.angle_beta   90.00
_cell.angle_gamma   90.00
#
_symmetry.space_group_name_H-M   'P 1'
#
loop_
_entity.id
_entity.type
_entity.pdbx_description
1 polymer ?
#
loop_
_entity_poly.entity_id
_entity_poly.type
_entity_poly.pdbx_seq_one_letter_code
_entity_poly.pdbx_strand_id
1 'polypeptide(L)'
;MEIDPVLAESRRRTWWMVYVVDAHYCIIRRDFKTALIGAENSVDLPCEDDSYDQLTIPPTASTMSDYQCREYALGDKTFSSFTYLVDANRIYVKAIRSSTQYSGISQSEIICGNMEAEIASWSIMLPSSKRNLPVQQDAMDQLMFQAHIMTYTYNAAEALSDCGSPPPPLRPEVSIGSIMDHQKHADKLFDAIRKQNQCLILLPMRAAQMSPFLICNVACCTVAHLVACRRAFEPDEAEIARCRIRVSMGTLKHYEDIWPKAKDSNTIEENCPRHPSGRSCGSDAKC
;
A
#
# COMPACT_ATOMS: atom_id res chain seq x y z
N MET A 1 -30.94 12.86 -26.36
CA MET A 1 -31.31 11.84 -25.36
C MET A 1 -30.48 12.17 -24.15
N GLU A 2 -31.06 12.80 -23.13
CA GLU A 2 -30.34 13.04 -21.87
C GLU A 2 -29.86 11.70 -21.35
N ILE A 3 -28.55 11.54 -21.23
CA ILE A 3 -27.97 10.36 -20.62
C ILE A 3 -28.37 10.45 -19.14
N ASP A 4 -29.06 9.42 -18.63
CA ASP A 4 -29.37 9.30 -17.21
C ASP A 4 -28.08 9.53 -16.39
N PRO A 5 -28.03 10.59 -15.55
CA PRO A 5 -26.81 10.98 -14.86
C PRO A 5 -26.31 9.89 -13.90
N VAL A 6 -27.23 9.10 -13.32
CA VAL A 6 -26.88 7.98 -12.44
C VAL A 6 -26.25 6.86 -13.25
N LEU A 7 -26.83 6.53 -14.41
CA LEU A 7 -26.25 5.54 -15.32
C LEU A 7 -24.88 5.97 -15.87
N ALA A 8 -24.71 7.25 -16.18
CA ALA A 8 -23.43 7.82 -16.59
C ALA A 8 -22.38 7.66 -15.48
N GLU A 9 -22.72 7.99 -14.24
CA GLU A 9 -21.83 7.86 -13.10
C GLU A 9 -21.48 6.39 -12.81
N SER A 10 -22.46 5.48 -12.89
CA SER A 10 -22.25 4.04 -12.73
C SER A 10 -21.23 3.51 -13.75
N ARG A 11 -21.29 3.97 -15.01
CA ARG A 11 -20.32 3.63 -16.06
C ARG A 11 -18.93 4.20 -15.76
N ARG A 12 -18.83 5.46 -15.31
CA ARG A 12 -17.56 6.07 -14.90
C ARG A 12 -16.88 5.27 -13.78
N ARG A 13 -17.62 4.97 -12.72
CA ARG A 13 -17.16 4.14 -11.59
C ARG A 13 -16.70 2.76 -12.05
N THR A 14 -17.47 2.11 -12.92
CA THR A 14 -17.12 0.80 -13.49
C THR A 14 -15.82 0.87 -14.28
N TRP A 15 -15.67 1.86 -15.16
CA TRP A 15 -14.46 2.03 -15.96
C TRP A 15 -13.22 2.24 -15.10
N TRP A 16 -13.31 3.12 -14.09
CA TRP A 16 -12.19 3.36 -13.19
C TRP A 16 -11.86 2.16 -12.30
N MET A 17 -12.86 1.37 -11.90
CA MET A 17 -12.59 0.11 -11.19
C MET A 17 -11.87 -0.89 -12.11
N VAL A 18 -12.27 -1.00 -13.37
CA VAL A 18 -11.56 -1.85 -14.35
C VAL A 18 -10.11 -1.37 -14.54
N TYR A 19 -9.88 -0.06 -14.60
CA TYR A 19 -8.53 0.52 -14.64
C TYR A 19 -7.68 0.11 -13.42
N VAL A 20 -8.25 0.21 -12.21
CA VAL A 20 -7.58 -0.23 -10.97
C VAL A 20 -7.31 -1.73 -10.99
N VAL A 21 -8.27 -2.54 -11.43
CA VAL A 21 -8.14 -4.00 -11.48
C VAL A 21 -7.08 -4.45 -12.49
N ASP A 22 -7.04 -3.87 -13.69
CA ASP A 22 -6.01 -4.18 -14.73
C ASP A 22 -4.60 -3.94 -14.19
N ALA A 23 -4.41 -2.80 -13.51
CA ALA A 23 -3.18 -2.45 -12.83
C ALA A 23 -2.75 -3.51 -11.79
N HIS A 24 -3.65 -3.91 -10.89
CA HIS A 24 -3.29 -4.90 -9.87
C HIS A 24 -3.08 -6.29 -10.47
N TYR A 25 -3.81 -6.64 -11.52
CA TYR A 25 -3.68 -7.94 -12.17
C TYR A 25 -2.31 -8.10 -12.85
N CYS A 26 -1.71 -7.02 -13.38
CA CYS A 26 -0.36 -7.10 -13.95
C CYS A 26 0.73 -7.42 -12.91
N ILE A 27 0.53 -6.97 -11.66
CA ILE A 27 1.42 -7.26 -10.52
C ILE A 27 1.29 -8.74 -10.14
N ILE A 28 0.06 -9.24 -10.06
CA ILE A 28 -0.22 -10.64 -9.76
C ILE A 28 0.40 -11.57 -10.82
N ARG A 29 0.34 -11.18 -12.10
CA ARG A 29 0.97 -11.91 -13.22
C ARG A 29 2.49 -11.74 -13.28
N ARG A 30 3.04 -10.74 -12.58
CA ARG A 30 4.47 -10.36 -12.61
C ARG A 30 4.99 -10.00 -14.01
N ASP A 31 4.12 -9.56 -14.91
CA ASP A 31 4.52 -9.12 -16.25
C ASP A 31 4.55 -7.58 -16.37
N PHE A 32 3.96 -6.87 -15.40
CA PHE A 32 3.92 -5.41 -15.31
C PHE A 32 3.38 -4.73 -16.57
N LYS A 33 2.57 -5.46 -17.34
CA LYS A 33 1.89 -4.98 -18.54
C LYS A 33 0.42 -4.75 -18.22
N THR A 34 0.00 -3.50 -18.35
CA THR A 34 -1.39 -3.06 -18.20
C THR A 34 -1.94 -2.69 -19.58
N ALA A 35 -3.15 -3.09 -19.89
CA ALA A 35 -3.81 -2.72 -21.14
C ALA A 35 -4.32 -1.26 -21.13
N LEU A 36 -4.54 -0.68 -19.95
CA LEU A 36 -5.26 0.59 -19.81
C LEU A 36 -4.39 1.80 -19.42
N ILE A 37 -3.06 1.66 -19.37
CA ILE A 37 -2.17 2.81 -19.13
C ILE A 37 -2.28 3.81 -20.29
N GLY A 38 -2.35 5.10 -19.94
CA GLY A 38 -2.49 6.19 -20.90
C GLY A 38 -3.94 6.51 -21.25
N ALA A 39 -4.89 5.70 -20.79
CA ALA A 39 -6.31 5.95 -20.97
C ALA A 39 -6.91 6.82 -19.86
N GLU A 40 -6.13 7.34 -18.91
CA GLU A 40 -6.64 8.06 -17.73
C GLU A 40 -7.44 9.32 -18.11
N ASN A 41 -7.12 9.94 -19.23
CA ASN A 41 -7.81 11.13 -19.72
C ASN A 41 -9.06 10.81 -20.57
N SER A 42 -9.40 9.53 -20.75
CA SER A 42 -10.53 9.13 -21.60
C SER A 42 -11.89 9.17 -20.89
N VAL A 43 -11.90 9.23 -19.55
CA VAL A 43 -13.11 9.22 -18.72
C VAL A 43 -12.94 10.19 -17.56
N ASP A 44 -13.97 10.99 -17.28
CA ASP A 44 -13.98 11.90 -16.14
C ASP A 44 -13.97 11.14 -14.80
N LEU A 45 -13.55 11.84 -13.74
CA LEU A 45 -13.46 11.28 -12.39
C LEU A 45 -14.84 11.08 -11.76
N PRO A 46 -15.02 10.01 -10.94
CA PRO A 46 -16.27 9.76 -10.22
C PRO A 46 -16.56 10.81 -9.15
N CYS A 47 -17.83 11.02 -8.83
CA CYS A 47 -18.25 11.86 -7.71
C CYS A 47 -18.17 11.11 -6.36
N GLU A 48 -18.45 11.81 -5.26
CA GLU A 48 -18.51 11.22 -3.91
C GLU A 48 -19.57 10.12 -3.79
N ASP A 49 -19.31 9.14 -2.94
CA ASP A 49 -20.25 8.03 -2.68
C ASP A 49 -21.59 8.53 -2.15
N ASP A 50 -21.59 9.50 -1.23
CA ASP A 50 -22.82 10.13 -0.72
C ASP A 50 -23.68 10.72 -1.85
N SER A 51 -23.06 11.36 -2.84
CA SER A 51 -23.78 11.92 -4.00
C SER A 51 -24.35 10.83 -4.89
N TYR A 52 -23.62 9.74 -5.10
CA TYR A 52 -24.09 8.60 -5.88
C TYR A 52 -25.25 7.87 -5.18
N ASP A 53 -25.10 7.60 -3.88
CA ASP A 53 -26.08 6.87 -3.07
C ASP A 53 -27.40 7.64 -2.91
N GLN A 54 -27.31 8.98 -2.85
CA GLN A 54 -28.48 9.86 -2.82
C GLN A 54 -29.05 10.18 -4.21
N LEU A 55 -28.46 9.65 -5.28
CA LEU A 55 -28.82 9.92 -6.68
C LEU A 55 -28.69 11.41 -7.05
N THR A 56 -27.84 12.17 -6.35
CA THR A 56 -27.57 13.59 -6.52
C THR A 56 -26.26 13.83 -7.27
N ILE A 57 -26.17 13.29 -8.49
CA ILE A 57 -24.95 13.36 -9.30
C ILE A 57 -24.61 14.82 -9.66
N PRO A 58 -23.39 15.30 -9.37
CA PRO A 58 -22.98 16.64 -9.77
C PRO A 58 -23.12 16.84 -11.28
N PRO A 59 -23.59 18.02 -11.74
CA PRO A 59 -23.82 18.29 -13.16
C PRO A 59 -22.53 18.29 -13.97
N THR A 60 -21.40 18.60 -13.32
CA THR A 60 -20.07 18.63 -13.92
C THR A 60 -19.18 17.65 -13.19
N ALA A 61 -18.64 16.66 -13.91
CA ALA A 61 -17.62 15.77 -13.37
C ALA A 61 -16.24 16.44 -13.43
N SER A 62 -15.40 16.12 -12.45
CA SER A 62 -14.01 16.60 -12.45
C SER A 62 -13.19 15.80 -13.45
N THR A 63 -12.25 16.44 -14.14
CA THR A 63 -11.35 15.73 -15.07
C THR A 63 -10.07 15.29 -14.36
N MET A 64 -9.34 14.34 -14.94
CA MET A 64 -7.97 14.03 -14.48
C MET A 64 -7.06 15.26 -14.50
N SER A 65 -7.23 16.16 -15.47
CA SER A 65 -6.49 17.42 -15.54
C SER A 65 -6.82 18.33 -14.35
N ASP A 66 -8.09 18.40 -13.95
CA ASP A 66 -8.50 19.19 -12.78
C ASP A 66 -7.76 18.71 -11.52
N TYR A 67 -7.65 17.39 -11.35
CA TYR A 67 -6.98 16.78 -10.21
C TYR A 67 -5.46 16.96 -10.25
N GLN A 68 -4.86 16.88 -11.43
CA GLN A 68 -3.42 17.06 -11.63
C GLN A 68 -2.95 18.50 -11.44
N CYS A 69 -3.85 19.48 -11.53
CA CYS A 69 -3.56 20.89 -11.29
C CYS A 69 -4.17 21.40 -9.98
N ARG A 70 -4.52 20.51 -9.04
CA ARG A 70 -5.23 20.85 -7.80
C ARG A 70 -4.46 21.81 -6.89
N GLU A 71 -3.13 21.85 -6.98
CA GLU A 71 -2.26 22.80 -6.27
C GLU A 71 -2.46 24.25 -6.72
N TYR A 72 -3.02 24.46 -7.92
CA TYR A 72 -3.31 25.78 -8.48
C TYR A 72 -4.79 26.14 -8.40
N ALA A 73 -5.64 25.25 -7.86
CA ALA A 73 -7.06 25.51 -7.75
C ALA A 73 -7.32 26.65 -6.75
N LEU A 74 -8.14 27.63 -7.15
CA LEU A 74 -8.60 28.69 -6.27
C LEU A 74 -9.66 28.12 -5.32
N GLY A 75 -9.24 27.73 -4.11
CA GLY A 75 -10.10 27.21 -3.03
C GLY A 75 -9.87 25.72 -2.72
N ASP A 76 -10.52 25.23 -1.66
CA ASP A 76 -10.44 23.83 -1.21
C ASP A 76 -11.28 22.91 -2.12
N LYS A 77 -10.92 22.81 -3.42
CA LYS A 77 -11.54 21.83 -4.31
C LYS A 77 -11.19 20.44 -3.80
N THR A 78 -12.20 19.75 -3.28
CA THR A 78 -12.07 18.36 -2.83
C THR A 78 -12.50 17.42 -3.94
N PHE A 79 -11.87 16.25 -3.99
CA PHE A 79 -12.18 15.19 -4.95
C PHE A 79 -12.74 13.98 -4.23
N SER A 80 -13.40 13.08 -4.95
CA SER A 80 -13.95 11.86 -4.35
C SER A 80 -12.89 10.91 -3.81
N SER A 81 -13.25 10.06 -2.85
CA SER A 81 -12.38 8.97 -2.38
C SER A 81 -11.95 8.04 -3.52
N PHE A 82 -12.84 7.85 -4.50
CA PHE A 82 -12.54 7.17 -5.76
C PHE A 82 -11.39 7.82 -6.52
N THR A 83 -11.40 9.16 -6.64
CA THR A 83 -10.32 9.92 -7.30
C THR A 83 -8.98 9.66 -6.61
N TYR A 84 -8.94 9.69 -5.28
CA TYR A 84 -7.69 9.45 -4.54
C TYR A 84 -7.21 8.01 -4.66
N LEU A 85 -8.12 7.02 -4.73
CA LEU A 85 -7.77 5.63 -5.05
C LEU A 85 -7.17 5.50 -6.45
N VAL A 86 -7.77 6.16 -7.45
CA VAL A 86 -7.27 6.17 -8.82
C VAL A 86 -5.85 6.73 -8.86
N ASP A 87 -5.59 7.84 -8.18
CA ASP A 87 -4.26 8.44 -8.16
C ASP A 87 -3.24 7.60 -7.39
N ALA A 88 -3.61 7.03 -6.24
CA ALA A 88 -2.76 6.08 -5.51
C ALA A 88 -2.40 4.88 -6.39
N ASN A 89 -3.35 4.35 -7.17
CA ASN A 89 -3.10 3.28 -8.14
C ASN A 89 -2.14 3.73 -9.27
N ARG A 90 -2.29 4.95 -9.79
CA ARG A 90 -1.36 5.50 -10.80
C ARG A 90 0.06 5.57 -10.28
N ILE A 91 0.26 6.12 -9.08
CA ILE A 91 1.57 6.20 -8.42
C ILE A 91 2.14 4.79 -8.23
N TYR A 92 1.32 3.86 -7.72
CA TYR A 92 1.72 2.48 -7.47
C TYR A 92 2.20 1.76 -8.74
N VAL A 93 1.43 1.85 -9.83
CA VAL A 93 1.79 1.26 -11.13
C VAL A 93 3.06 1.90 -11.71
N LYS A 94 3.15 3.23 -11.65
CA LYS A 94 4.32 3.97 -12.11
C LYS A 94 5.58 3.46 -11.40
N ALA A 95 5.50 3.32 -10.09
CA ALA A 95 6.63 2.93 -9.27
C ALA A 95 7.09 1.49 -9.54
N ILE A 96 6.15 0.55 -9.72
CA ILE A 96 6.46 -0.84 -10.10
C ILE A 96 7.08 -0.91 -11.49
N ARG A 97 6.60 -0.13 -12.45
CA ARG A 97 7.20 -0.09 -13.79
C ARG A 97 8.59 0.51 -13.77
N SER A 98 8.82 1.51 -12.93
CA SER A 98 10.13 2.11 -12.76
C SER A 98 11.11 1.16 -12.08
N SER A 99 10.63 0.24 -11.24
CA SER A 99 11.51 -0.74 -10.57
C SER A 99 12.17 -1.75 -11.53
N THR A 100 11.66 -1.88 -12.76
CA THR A 100 12.25 -2.75 -13.80
C THR A 100 13.20 -1.99 -14.74
N GLN A 101 13.40 -0.69 -14.54
CA GLN A 101 14.12 0.20 -15.48
C GLN A 101 15.45 0.73 -14.96
N TYR A 102 15.93 0.23 -13.82
CA TYR A 102 17.20 0.68 -13.25
C TYR A 102 18.38 0.25 -14.15
N SER A 103 19.10 1.21 -14.73
CA SER A 103 20.37 0.95 -15.43
C SER A 103 21.62 1.22 -14.57
N GLY A 104 21.43 1.74 -13.35
CA GLY A 104 22.49 2.00 -12.39
C GLY A 104 21.99 2.67 -11.10
N ILE A 105 22.85 2.73 -10.08
CA ILE A 105 22.53 3.23 -8.73
C ILE A 105 22.02 4.68 -8.78
N SER A 106 22.75 5.57 -9.47
CA SER A 106 22.37 6.99 -9.55
C SER A 106 20.99 7.21 -10.22
N GLN A 107 20.66 6.41 -11.24
CA GLN A 107 19.34 6.48 -11.86
C GLN A 107 18.25 5.94 -10.91
N SER A 108 18.57 4.89 -10.14
CA SER A 108 17.64 4.35 -9.15
C SER A 108 17.31 5.35 -8.04
N GLU A 109 18.30 6.08 -7.54
CA GLU A 109 18.10 7.13 -6.53
C GLU A 109 17.20 8.26 -7.03
N ILE A 110 17.41 8.73 -8.26
CA ILE A 110 16.57 9.77 -8.87
C ILE A 110 15.13 9.29 -9.03
N ILE A 111 14.95 8.06 -9.51
CA ILE A 111 13.63 7.46 -9.70
C ILE A 111 12.92 7.31 -8.35
N CYS A 112 13.59 6.75 -7.32
CA CYS A 112 13.01 6.59 -6.00
C CYS A 112 12.67 7.95 -5.36
N GLY A 113 13.56 8.93 -5.45
CA GLY A 113 13.30 10.29 -4.94
C GLY A 113 12.09 10.96 -5.60
N ASN A 114 11.88 10.75 -6.90
CA ASN A 114 10.69 11.25 -7.60
C ASN A 114 9.41 10.54 -7.14
N MET A 115 9.45 9.22 -6.92
CA MET A 115 8.30 8.46 -6.40
C MET A 115 7.95 8.87 -4.96
N GLU A 116 8.97 9.08 -4.12
CA GLU A 116 8.80 9.58 -2.76
C GLU A 116 8.12 10.95 -2.75
N ALA A 117 8.53 11.85 -3.65
CA ALA A 117 7.90 13.16 -3.79
C ALA A 117 6.43 13.05 -4.22
N GLU A 118 6.08 12.13 -5.13
CA GLU A 118 4.69 11.88 -5.53
C GLU A 118 3.84 11.35 -4.39
N ILE A 119 4.34 10.39 -3.62
CA ILE A 119 3.64 9.80 -2.47
C ILE A 119 3.45 10.81 -1.33
N ALA A 120 4.49 11.60 -1.05
CA ALA A 120 4.42 12.67 -0.07
C ALA A 120 3.40 13.73 -0.51
N SER A 121 3.44 14.14 -1.78
CA SER A 121 2.48 15.09 -2.36
C SER A 121 1.05 14.58 -2.28
N TRP A 122 0.81 13.32 -2.65
CA TRP A 122 -0.50 12.68 -2.50
C TRP A 122 -1.00 12.79 -1.05
N SER A 123 -0.18 12.37 -0.09
CA SER A 123 -0.53 12.34 1.33
C SER A 123 -0.80 13.73 1.93
N ILE A 124 0.04 14.71 1.61
CA ILE A 124 -0.05 16.08 2.15
C ILE A 124 -1.27 16.82 1.57
N MET A 125 -1.56 16.58 0.29
CA MET A 125 -2.67 17.21 -0.43
C MET A 125 -4.02 16.53 -0.16
N LEU A 126 -4.08 15.48 0.67
CA LEU A 126 -5.36 14.93 1.12
C LEU A 126 -6.09 15.94 2.02
N PRO A 127 -7.40 16.14 1.81
CA PRO A 127 -8.23 16.91 2.73
C PRO A 127 -8.34 16.21 4.08
N SER A 128 -8.61 16.98 5.13
CA SER A 128 -8.65 16.48 6.51
C SER A 128 -9.59 15.28 6.71
N SER A 129 -10.70 15.23 5.98
CA SER A 129 -11.67 14.13 6.03
C SER A 129 -11.16 12.80 5.47
N LYS A 130 -10.14 12.83 4.60
CA LYS A 130 -9.58 11.64 3.91
C LYS A 130 -8.17 11.29 4.39
N ARG A 131 -7.53 12.19 5.15
CA ARG A 131 -6.20 11.98 5.70
C ARG A 131 -6.18 10.92 6.80
N ASN A 132 -7.20 10.91 7.65
CA ASN A 132 -7.30 9.99 8.78
C ASN A 132 -8.41 8.97 8.52
N LEU A 133 -8.08 7.68 8.59
CA LEU A 133 -9.09 6.62 8.50
C LEU A 133 -9.81 6.53 9.85
N PRO A 134 -11.14 6.79 9.92
CA PRO A 134 -11.87 6.70 11.17
C PRO A 134 -11.86 5.26 11.69
N VAL A 135 -11.74 5.10 13.01
CA VAL A 135 -11.73 3.80 13.69
C VAL A 135 -13.15 3.24 13.89
N GLN A 136 -14.18 4.00 13.55
CA GLN A 136 -15.59 3.58 13.64
C GLN A 136 -15.97 2.63 12.49
N GLN A 137 -16.56 1.48 12.84
CA GLN A 137 -16.77 0.31 11.95
C GLN A 137 -17.75 0.56 10.80
N ASP A 138 -18.80 1.33 11.06
CA ASP A 138 -19.89 1.64 10.14
C ASP A 138 -19.52 2.72 9.13
N ALA A 139 -18.65 3.66 9.49
CA ALA A 139 -18.27 4.82 8.66
C ALA A 139 -16.95 4.68 7.89
N MET A 140 -16.35 3.49 7.80
CA MET A 140 -15.06 3.34 7.13
C MET A 140 -15.17 3.47 5.60
N ASP A 141 -14.47 4.46 5.07
CA ASP A 141 -14.26 4.67 3.64
C ASP A 141 -13.33 3.59 3.06
N GLN A 142 -13.91 2.65 2.30
CA GLN A 142 -13.16 1.51 1.76
C GLN A 142 -12.17 1.91 0.67
N LEU A 143 -12.52 2.94 -0.12
CA LEU A 143 -11.69 3.42 -1.22
C LEU A 143 -10.44 4.11 -0.67
N MET A 144 -10.60 4.95 0.37
CA MET A 144 -9.47 5.54 1.07
C MET A 144 -8.65 4.50 1.83
N PHE A 145 -9.30 3.51 2.46
CA PHE A 145 -8.58 2.41 3.11
C PHE A 145 -7.66 1.70 2.11
N GLN A 146 -8.20 1.34 0.93
CA GLN A 146 -7.44 0.71 -0.14
C GLN A 146 -6.33 1.63 -0.67
N ALA A 147 -6.60 2.93 -0.85
CA ALA A 147 -5.60 3.89 -1.33
C ALA A 147 -4.42 4.02 -0.34
N HIS A 148 -4.70 4.13 0.96
CA HIS A 148 -3.68 4.23 2.00
C HIS A 148 -2.83 2.96 2.10
N ILE A 149 -3.45 1.78 2.16
CA ILE A 149 -2.69 0.53 2.29
C ILE A 149 -1.82 0.26 1.05
N MET A 150 -2.27 0.64 -0.16
CA MET A 150 -1.44 0.57 -1.38
C MET A 150 -0.20 1.45 -1.26
N THR A 151 -0.39 2.71 -0.88
CA THR A 151 0.70 3.68 -0.70
C THR A 151 1.71 3.21 0.36
N TYR A 152 1.24 2.69 1.49
CA TYR A 152 2.14 2.19 2.54
C TYR A 152 2.81 0.88 2.18
N THR A 153 2.15 0.02 1.40
CA THR A 153 2.74 -1.24 0.89
C THR A 153 3.89 -0.93 -0.05
N TYR A 154 3.75 0.09 -0.90
CA TYR A 154 4.84 0.55 -1.75
C TYR A 154 6.05 1.03 -0.95
N ASN A 155 5.86 1.93 0.02
CA ASN A 155 6.97 2.44 0.83
C ASN A 155 7.72 1.32 1.55
N ALA A 156 6.99 0.32 2.04
CA ALA A 156 7.61 -0.87 2.62
C ALA A 156 8.37 -1.70 1.59
N ALA A 157 7.81 -1.91 0.39
CA ALA A 157 8.48 -2.66 -0.67
C ALA A 157 9.75 -1.96 -1.18
N GLU A 158 9.74 -0.63 -1.33
CA GLU A 158 10.91 0.19 -1.68
C GLU A 158 11.99 0.07 -0.59
N ALA A 159 11.61 0.21 0.68
CA ALA A 159 12.55 0.11 1.79
C ALA A 159 13.12 -1.30 1.99
N LEU A 160 12.41 -2.34 1.54
CA LEU A 160 12.90 -3.72 1.51
C LEU A 160 13.73 -4.05 0.28
N SER A 161 13.61 -3.27 -0.80
CA SER A 161 14.39 -3.46 -2.01
C SER A 161 15.85 -3.16 -1.68
N ASP A 162 16.73 -4.11 -2.00
CA ASP A 162 18.18 -4.06 -1.75
C ASP A 162 18.87 -3.06 -2.72
N CYS A 163 18.24 -1.91 -2.96
CA CYS A 163 18.80 -0.81 -3.74
C CYS A 163 20.00 -0.16 -3.02
N GLY A 164 20.23 -0.50 -1.74
CA GLY A 164 21.54 -0.39 -1.13
C GLY A 164 22.44 -1.51 -1.64
N SER A 165 23.57 -1.15 -2.25
CA SER A 165 24.57 -2.11 -2.77
C SER A 165 24.74 -3.33 -1.85
N PRO A 166 24.75 -4.58 -2.36
CA PRO A 166 25.08 -5.72 -1.52
C PRO A 166 26.46 -5.45 -0.90
N PRO A 167 26.66 -5.72 0.40
CA PRO A 167 27.95 -5.49 1.02
C PRO A 167 29.01 -6.26 0.22
N PRO A 168 30.09 -5.59 -0.24
CA PRO A 168 31.22 -6.29 -0.83
C PRO A 168 31.66 -7.41 0.11
N PRO A 169 32.02 -8.60 -0.38
CA PRO A 169 32.45 -9.69 0.48
C PRO A 169 33.60 -9.21 1.36
N LEU A 170 33.33 -9.15 2.67
CA LEU A 170 34.25 -9.00 3.78
C LEU A 170 35.52 -8.19 3.45
N ARG A 171 35.36 -6.86 3.33
CA ARG A 171 36.46 -5.93 3.62
C ARG A 171 36.04 -5.04 4.79
N PRO A 172 36.87 -4.86 5.84
CA PRO A 172 36.52 -4.13 7.06
C PRO A 172 36.51 -2.60 6.88
N GLU A 173 36.11 -2.10 5.72
CA GLU A 173 35.89 -0.67 5.47
C GLU A 173 34.44 -0.47 5.04
N VAL A 174 33.53 -0.56 6.01
CA VAL A 174 32.16 -0.13 5.83
C VAL A 174 32.19 1.40 5.68
N SER A 175 32.02 1.89 4.46
CA SER A 175 31.93 3.33 4.17
C SER A 175 30.78 3.95 4.99
N ILE A 176 31.04 5.10 5.62
CA ILE A 176 30.03 5.88 6.35
C ILE A 176 28.78 6.12 5.49
N GLY A 177 28.94 6.28 4.17
CA GLY A 177 27.83 6.43 3.22
C GLY A 177 26.89 5.21 3.18
N SER A 178 27.45 3.99 3.12
CA SER A 178 26.66 2.76 3.11
C SER A 178 25.88 2.55 4.42
N ILE A 179 26.48 2.90 5.57
CA ILE A 179 25.79 2.84 6.88
C ILE A 179 24.63 3.83 6.92
N MET A 180 24.84 5.06 6.45
CA MET A 180 23.82 6.10 6.44
C MET A 180 22.65 5.76 5.50
N ASP A 181 22.92 5.13 4.37
CA ASP A 181 21.87 4.73 3.43
C ASP A 181 21.06 3.54 3.96
N HIS A 182 21.70 2.55 4.60
CA HIS A 182 20.99 1.48 5.31
C HIS A 182 20.09 2.00 6.44
N GLN A 183 20.56 3.01 7.19
CA GLN A 183 19.75 3.61 8.25
C GLN A 183 18.52 4.34 7.70
N LYS A 184 18.66 5.09 6.60
CA LYS A 184 17.53 5.75 5.94
C LYS A 184 16.48 4.75 5.44
N HIS A 185 16.90 3.64 4.84
CA HIS A 185 15.97 2.59 4.41
C HIS A 185 15.25 1.93 5.60
N ALA A 186 15.96 1.69 6.71
CA ALA A 186 15.35 1.19 7.93
C ALA A 186 14.31 2.18 8.50
N ASP A 187 14.63 3.46 8.57
CA ASP A 187 13.72 4.50 9.07
C ASP A 187 12.45 4.60 8.20
N LYS A 188 12.60 4.53 6.87
CA LYS A 188 11.48 4.50 5.91
C LYS A 188 10.61 3.25 6.09
N LEU A 189 11.24 2.08 6.26
CA LEU A 189 10.53 0.83 6.53
C LEU A 189 9.70 0.95 7.80
N PHE A 190 10.26 1.56 8.86
CA PHE A 190 9.55 1.74 10.12
C PHE A 190 8.39 2.72 10.03
N ASP A 191 8.57 3.86 9.37
CA ASP A 191 7.48 4.80 9.12
C ASP A 191 6.34 4.14 8.31
N ALA A 192 6.69 3.39 7.27
CA ALA A 192 5.72 2.62 6.48
C ALA A 192 4.98 1.59 7.34
N ILE A 193 5.68 0.82 8.18
CA ILE A 193 5.06 -0.17 9.08
C ILE A 193 4.16 0.51 10.11
N ARG A 194 4.55 1.65 10.70
CA ARG A 194 3.72 2.39 11.65
C ARG A 194 2.42 2.89 11.00
N LYS A 195 2.49 3.33 9.74
CA LYS A 195 1.31 3.71 8.95
C LYS A 195 0.45 2.50 8.57
N GLN A 196 1.06 1.38 8.17
CA GLN A 196 0.37 0.11 7.94
C GLN A 196 -0.37 -0.37 9.20
N ASN A 197 0.20 -0.20 10.39
CA ASN A 197 -0.43 -0.60 11.65
C ASN A 197 -1.81 0.04 11.84
N GLN A 198 -1.98 1.30 11.45
CA GLN A 198 -3.28 1.96 11.52
C GLN A 198 -4.29 1.27 10.60
N CYS A 199 -3.91 0.94 9.37
CA CYS A 199 -4.76 0.18 8.45
C CYS A 199 -5.04 -1.25 8.96
N LEU A 200 -4.03 -1.96 9.49
CA LEU A 200 -4.20 -3.33 9.96
C LEU A 200 -5.10 -3.44 11.21
N ILE A 201 -5.19 -2.40 12.05
CA ILE A 201 -6.17 -2.34 13.14
C ILE A 201 -7.61 -2.30 12.60
N LEU A 202 -7.80 -1.70 11.44
CA LEU A 202 -9.11 -1.56 10.78
C LEU A 202 -9.49 -2.81 9.98
N LEU A 203 -8.55 -3.70 9.71
CA LEU A 203 -8.76 -4.93 8.94
C LEU A 203 -9.84 -5.87 9.54
N PRO A 204 -9.92 -6.09 10.87
CA PRO A 204 -10.97 -6.91 11.50
C PRO A 204 -12.32 -6.20 11.63
N MET A 205 -12.36 -4.88 11.42
CA MET A 205 -13.50 -4.02 11.75
C MET A 205 -14.66 -4.13 10.74
N ARG A 206 -14.39 -4.78 9.62
CA ARG A 206 -15.38 -5.46 8.80
C ARG A 206 -14.71 -6.75 8.32
N ALA A 207 -15.35 -7.89 8.43
CA ALA A 207 -15.14 -8.98 7.46
C ALA A 207 -15.65 -8.50 6.07
N ALA A 208 -15.17 -7.34 5.63
CA ALA A 208 -15.58 -6.57 4.46
C ALA A 208 -15.16 -7.35 3.25
N GLN A 209 -16.02 -7.42 2.23
CA GLN A 209 -15.75 -7.95 0.90
C GLN A 209 -14.35 -7.58 0.40
N MET A 210 -13.33 -8.34 0.82
CA MET A 210 -11.96 -8.01 0.50
C MET A 210 -11.75 -8.42 -0.94
N SER A 211 -11.49 -7.42 -1.76
CA SER A 211 -10.96 -7.65 -3.09
C SER A 211 -9.68 -8.51 -2.99
N PRO A 212 -9.44 -9.45 -3.92
CA PRO A 212 -8.19 -10.20 -4.02
C PRO A 212 -6.94 -9.32 -4.02
N PHE A 213 -7.07 -8.07 -4.49
CA PHE A 213 -5.98 -7.09 -4.55
C PHE A 213 -5.64 -6.51 -3.17
N LEU A 214 -6.60 -6.48 -2.25
CA LEU A 214 -6.34 -6.06 -0.88
C LEU A 214 -5.57 -7.14 -0.12
N ILE A 215 -5.85 -8.41 -0.41
CA ILE A 215 -5.16 -9.58 0.16
C ILE A 215 -3.67 -9.56 -0.17
N CYS A 216 -3.28 -9.25 -1.42
CA CYS A 216 -1.86 -9.18 -1.77
C CYS A 216 -1.14 -8.03 -1.06
N ASN A 217 -1.79 -6.87 -0.87
CA ASN A 217 -1.24 -5.77 -0.07
C ASN A 217 -1.05 -6.19 1.40
N VAL A 218 -2.03 -6.87 2.01
CA VAL A 218 -1.92 -7.39 3.39
C VAL A 218 -0.78 -8.42 3.51
N ALA A 219 -0.59 -9.28 2.52
CA ALA A 219 0.53 -10.22 2.50
C ALA A 219 1.89 -9.49 2.46
N CYS A 220 2.03 -8.48 1.60
CA CYS A 220 3.24 -7.64 1.54
C CYS A 220 3.50 -6.89 2.85
N CYS A 221 2.47 -6.31 3.49
CA CYS A 221 2.57 -5.72 4.82
C CYS A 221 3.11 -6.75 5.85
N THR A 222 2.61 -7.99 5.79
CA THR A 222 3.04 -9.07 6.70
C THR A 222 4.52 -9.39 6.52
N VAL A 223 4.99 -9.47 5.28
CA VAL A 223 6.42 -9.66 4.98
C VAL A 223 7.26 -8.51 5.53
N ALA A 224 6.83 -7.26 5.35
CA ALA A 224 7.53 -6.10 5.90
C ALA A 224 7.66 -6.15 7.43
N HIS A 225 6.58 -6.51 8.13
CA HIS A 225 6.60 -6.70 9.58
C HIS A 225 7.55 -7.83 10.01
N LEU A 226 7.59 -8.95 9.27
CA LEU A 226 8.48 -10.06 9.57
C LEU A 226 9.95 -9.67 9.40
N VAL A 227 10.28 -8.94 8.35
CA VAL A 227 11.65 -8.45 8.12
C VAL A 227 12.07 -7.49 9.22
N ALA A 228 11.21 -6.54 9.60
CA ALA A 228 11.48 -5.60 10.69
C ALA A 228 11.64 -6.30 12.04
N CYS A 229 10.78 -7.28 12.37
CA CYS A 229 10.91 -8.13 13.56
C CYS A 229 12.25 -8.86 13.63
N ARG A 230 12.83 -9.25 12.49
CA ARG A 230 14.08 -10.02 12.43
C ARG A 230 15.32 -9.14 12.49
N ARG A 231 15.25 -7.93 11.94
CA ARG A 231 16.45 -7.11 11.66
C ARG A 231 16.54 -5.84 12.49
N ALA A 232 15.45 -5.35 13.07
CA ALA A 232 15.37 -3.93 13.36
C ALA A 232 14.53 -3.56 14.60
N PHE A 233 13.46 -4.30 14.94
CA PHE A 233 12.62 -3.95 16.09
C PHE A 233 13.21 -4.34 17.44
N GLU A 234 13.06 -3.45 18.40
CA GLU A 234 13.25 -3.74 19.82
C GLU A 234 12.20 -4.74 20.34
N PRO A 235 12.43 -5.42 21.48
CA PRO A 235 11.56 -6.50 21.95
C PRO A 235 10.08 -6.15 22.09
N ASP A 236 9.77 -4.92 22.51
CA ASP A 236 8.43 -4.36 22.69
C ASP A 236 7.76 -4.03 21.34
N GLU A 237 8.49 -3.38 20.42
CA GLU A 237 8.02 -3.13 19.06
C GLU A 237 7.76 -4.44 18.30
N ALA A 238 8.63 -5.44 18.50
CA ALA A 238 8.46 -6.77 17.93
C ALA A 238 7.21 -7.48 18.46
N GLU A 239 6.80 -7.23 19.70
CA GLU A 239 5.55 -7.78 20.25
C GLU A 239 4.31 -7.18 19.58
N ILE A 240 4.29 -5.86 19.40
CA ILE A 240 3.22 -5.16 18.68
C ILE A 240 3.16 -5.66 17.23
N ALA A 241 4.30 -5.77 16.56
CA ALA A 241 4.38 -6.29 15.20
C ALA A 241 3.90 -7.76 15.11
N ARG A 242 4.19 -8.61 16.09
CA ARG A 242 3.63 -9.97 16.17
C ARG A 242 2.11 -9.98 16.28
N CYS A 243 1.52 -9.08 17.07
CA CYS A 243 0.05 -8.93 17.11
C CYS A 243 -0.52 -8.59 15.74
N ARG A 244 0.16 -7.72 14.98
CA ARG A 244 -0.26 -7.29 13.65
C ARG A 244 -0.11 -8.39 12.60
N ILE A 245 0.98 -9.14 12.65
CA ILE A 245 1.18 -10.35 11.84
C ILE A 245 0.03 -11.34 12.07
N ARG A 246 -0.37 -11.59 13.34
CA ARG A 246 -1.50 -12.46 13.65
C ARG A 246 -2.83 -11.97 13.06
N VAL A 247 -3.09 -10.67 13.11
CA VAL A 247 -4.28 -10.07 12.49
C VAL A 247 -4.28 -10.27 10.97
N SER A 248 -3.14 -9.98 10.32
CA SER A 248 -3.00 -10.18 8.87
C SER A 248 -3.19 -11.65 8.49
N MET A 249 -2.51 -12.57 9.16
CA MET A 249 -2.62 -14.00 8.90
C MET A 249 -4.03 -14.53 9.14
N GLY A 250 -4.67 -14.15 10.25
CA GLY A 250 -6.05 -14.52 10.54
C GLY A 250 -7.03 -14.03 9.47
N THR A 251 -6.78 -12.83 8.93
CA THR A 251 -7.56 -12.28 7.82
C THR A 251 -7.32 -13.06 6.53
N LEU A 252 -6.06 -13.33 6.16
CA LEU A 252 -5.73 -14.11 4.96
C LEU A 252 -6.38 -15.50 5.00
N LYS A 253 -6.32 -16.15 6.17
CA LYS A 253 -6.95 -17.46 6.40
C LYS A 253 -8.47 -17.42 6.24
N HIS A 254 -9.14 -16.37 6.73
CA HIS A 254 -10.59 -16.21 6.55
C HIS A 254 -11.01 -16.18 5.07
N TYR A 255 -10.11 -15.75 4.18
CA TYR A 255 -10.36 -15.62 2.75
C TYR A 255 -9.84 -16.79 1.90
N GLU A 256 -9.27 -17.83 2.51
CA GLU A 256 -8.63 -18.94 1.77
C GLU A 256 -9.62 -19.74 0.90
N ASP A 257 -10.85 -19.90 1.38
CA ASP A 257 -11.91 -20.61 0.66
C ASP A 257 -12.48 -19.80 -0.51
N ILE A 258 -12.38 -18.47 -0.45
CA ILE A 258 -12.92 -17.56 -1.47
C ILE A 258 -11.86 -17.28 -2.53
N TRP A 259 -10.60 -17.12 -2.12
CA TRP A 259 -9.49 -16.73 -2.96
C TRP A 259 -8.33 -17.69 -2.81
N PRO A 260 -8.14 -18.66 -3.74
CA PRO A 260 -7.09 -19.68 -3.62
C PRO A 260 -5.67 -19.13 -3.42
N LYS A 261 -5.38 -17.91 -3.93
CA LYS A 261 -4.10 -17.22 -3.69
C LYS A 261 -3.82 -16.87 -2.23
N ALA A 262 -4.84 -16.75 -1.38
CA ALA A 262 -4.67 -16.56 0.05
C ALA A 262 -4.10 -17.83 0.73
N LYS A 263 -4.23 -19.00 0.09
CA LYS A 263 -3.61 -20.25 0.56
C LYS A 263 -2.10 -20.25 0.36
N ASP A 264 -1.59 -19.64 -0.72
CA ASP A 264 -0.14 -19.56 -1.00
C ASP A 264 0.60 -18.66 0.02
N SER A 265 -0.11 -17.73 0.67
CA SER A 265 0.45 -16.92 1.77
C SER A 265 0.66 -17.69 3.07
N ASN A 266 0.16 -18.93 3.22
CA ASN A 266 0.45 -19.76 4.40
C ASN A 266 1.93 -20.16 4.50
N THR A 267 2.70 -20.04 3.41
CA THR A 267 4.18 -20.18 3.43
C THR A 267 4.88 -19.12 4.32
N ILE A 268 4.18 -18.02 4.65
CA ILE A 268 4.66 -16.97 5.55
C ILE A 268 4.69 -17.48 7.01
N GLU A 269 3.82 -18.43 7.39
CA GLU A 269 3.78 -19.00 8.76
C GLU A 269 5.09 -19.73 9.12
N GLU A 270 5.72 -20.40 8.16
CA GLU A 270 6.96 -21.16 8.37
C GLU A 270 8.15 -20.26 8.74
N ASN A 271 8.11 -19.00 8.32
CA ASN A 271 9.17 -18.00 8.55
C ASN A 271 8.89 -17.08 9.74
N CYS A 272 7.76 -17.25 10.44
CA CYS A 272 7.47 -16.47 11.64
C CYS A 272 8.43 -16.91 12.77
N PRO A 273 9.19 -15.98 13.40
CA PRO A 273 10.10 -16.35 14.48
C PRO A 273 9.30 -16.97 15.63
N ARG A 274 9.47 -18.28 15.82
CA ARG A 274 8.86 -19.02 16.93
C ARG A 274 9.49 -18.55 18.23
N HIS A 275 8.68 -18.43 19.28
CA HIS A 275 9.19 -18.19 20.62
C HIS A 275 10.23 -19.25 20.98
N PRO A 276 11.35 -18.90 21.65
CA PRO A 276 12.11 -19.89 22.40
C PRO A 276 11.19 -20.34 23.54
N SER A 277 10.53 -21.48 23.36
CA SER A 277 9.77 -22.14 24.41
C SER A 277 10.74 -22.48 25.55
N GLY A 278 10.55 -21.82 26.69
CA GLY A 278 10.95 -22.24 28.03
C GLY A 278 12.33 -22.86 28.18
N ARG A 279 13.29 -22.09 28.71
CA ARG A 279 14.39 -22.66 29.48
C ARG A 279 13.79 -23.46 30.63
N SER A 280 13.82 -24.78 30.54
CA SER A 280 13.78 -25.62 31.72
C SER A 280 15.06 -25.33 32.50
N CYS A 281 14.91 -24.71 33.66
CA CYS A 281 15.92 -24.71 34.70
C CYS A 281 16.24 -26.19 35.01
N GLY A 282 17.46 -26.60 34.72
CA GLY A 282 17.95 -27.97 34.90
C GLY A 282 19.42 -27.90 35.23
N SER A 283 19.69 -28.01 36.51
CA SER A 283 20.98 -28.11 37.17
C SER A 283 21.90 -29.15 36.52
N ASP A 284 23.20 -28.90 36.67
CA ASP A 284 24.29 -29.87 36.85
C ASP A 284 25.43 -29.95 35.81
N ALA A 285 26.62 -30.04 36.42
CA ALA A 285 27.97 -30.42 35.94
C ALA A 285 28.74 -29.37 35.12
N LYS A 286 29.70 -28.63 35.70
CA LYS A 286 31.10 -29.05 36.02
C LYS A 286 31.78 -29.84 34.89
N CYS A 287 32.51 -29.16 34.03
CA CYS A 287 33.98 -29.15 33.95
C CYS A 287 34.43 -28.18 32.86
#